data_AF-A0ABD0Q630-F1
#
_entry.id   AF-A0ABD0Q630-F1
#
_cell.length_a   1.000
_cell.length_b   1.000
_cell.length_c   1.000
_cell.angle_alpha   90.00
_cell.angle_beta   90.00
_cell.angle_gamma   90.00
#
_symmetry.space_group_name_H-M   'P 1'
#
loop_
_entity.id
_entity.type
_entity.pdbx_description
1 polymer ?
#
loop_
_entity_poly.entity_id
_entity_poly.type
_entity_poly.pdbx_seq_one_letter_code
_entity_poly.pdbx_strand_id
1 'polypeptide(L)' 'MDMGCYFTNWSQYRPGIGKYTPANVDPFLCTHLFYAFAIVNYANELVTYEWNDETLYKAFNDLKN' A
#
# COMPACT_ATOMS: atom_id res chain seq x y z
N MET A 1 3.38 20.01 10.37
CA MET A 1 4.56 19.15 10.15
C MET A 1 4.07 17.99 9.32
N ASP A 2 4.65 17.79 8.14
CA ASP A 2 4.26 16.74 7.20
C ASP A 2 5.27 15.59 7.26
N MET A 3 4.80 14.37 7.47
CA MET A 3 5.58 13.13 7.51
C MET A 3 4.93 12.13 6.54
N GLY A 4 5.63 11.84 5.45
CA GLY A 4 5.18 10.92 4.41
C GLY A 4 5.81 9.54 4.54
N CYS A 5 5.01 8.47 4.40
CA CYS A 5 5.47 7.09 4.49
C CYS A 5 4.98 6.26 3.31
N TYR A 6 5.91 5.50 2.71
CA TYR A 6 5.60 4.60 1.61
C TYR A 6 5.27 3.20 2.12
N PHE A 7 4.13 2.67 1.67
CA PHE A 7 3.76 1.26 1.78
C PHE A 7 3.96 0.60 0.43
N THR A 8 4.58 -0.58 0.40
CA THR A 8 4.95 -1.27 -0.84
C THR A 8 4.13 -2.54 -1.02
N ASN A 9 3.38 -2.69 -2.12
CA ASN A 9 2.49 -3.84 -2.32
C ASN A 9 3.23 -5.18 -2.44
N TRP A 10 4.50 -5.19 -2.86
CA TRP A 10 5.32 -6.40 -2.94
C TRP A 10 5.81 -6.92 -1.58
N SER A 11 5.76 -6.13 -0.50
CA SER A 11 6.24 -6.57 0.81
C SER A 11 5.37 -7.70 1.42
N GLN A 12 4.16 -7.90 0.88
CA GLN A 12 3.28 -8.99 1.26
C GLN A 12 3.86 -10.38 0.94
N TYR A 13 4.83 -10.46 0.02
CA TYR A 13 5.44 -11.71 -0.44
C TYR A 13 6.72 -12.08 0.33
N ARG A 14 7.21 -11.21 1.23
CA ARG A 14 8.37 -11.54 2.05
C ARG A 14 8.06 -12.73 2.97
N PRO A 15 9.01 -13.65 3.20
CA PRO A 15 8.78 -14.79 4.08
C PRO A 15 8.80 -14.42 5.56
N GLY A 16 8.07 -15.19 6.36
CA GLY A 16 8.10 -15.11 7.83
C GLY A 16 7.78 -13.71 8.38
N ILE A 17 8.56 -13.27 9.36
CA ILE A 17 8.39 -11.96 10.03
C ILE A 17 8.65 -10.76 9.11
N GLY A 18 9.22 -10.98 7.93
CA GLY A 18 9.46 -9.93 6.94
C GLY A 18 8.20 -9.57 6.15
N LYS A 19 7.15 -10.41 6.19
CA LYS A 19 5.87 -10.14 5.54
C LYS A 19 5.24 -8.88 6.13
N TYR A 20 4.92 -7.92 5.26
CA TYR A 20 4.34 -6.65 5.68
C TYR A 20 3.09 -6.35 4.86
N THR A 21 1.97 -6.15 5.55
CA THR A 21 0.65 -5.83 5.00
C THR A 21 0.10 -4.54 5.64
N PRO A 22 -1.02 -3.96 5.17
CA PRO A 22 -1.59 -2.76 5.78
C PRO A 22 -1.89 -2.92 7.28
N ALA A 23 -2.18 -4.13 7.76
CA ALA A 23 -2.40 -4.42 9.17
C ALA A 23 -1.15 -4.20 10.06
N ASN A 24 0.03 -4.06 9.47
CA ASN A 24 1.28 -3.77 10.19
C ASN A 24 1.62 -2.28 10.23
N VAL A 25 0.83 -1.43 9.58
CA VAL A 25 1.05 0.02 9.57
C VAL A 25 0.47 0.61 10.85
N ASP A 26 1.27 1.43 11.54
CA ASP A 26 0.78 2.28 12.63
C ASP A 26 0.04 3.49 12.01
N PRO A 27 -1.29 3.63 12.21
CA PRO A 27 -2.07 4.69 11.60
C PRO A 27 -1.74 6.09 12.11
N PHE A 28 -1.00 6.22 13.23
CA PHE A 28 -0.65 7.52 13.82
C PHE A 28 0.81 7.92 13.59
N LEU A 29 1.61 7.07 12.93
CA LEU A 29 3.03 7.33 12.70
C LEU A 29 3.29 8.44 11.68
N CYS A 30 2.46 8.52 10.63
CA CYS A 30 2.68 9.39 9.48
C CYS A 30 1.41 10.19 9.18
N THR A 31 1.57 11.40 8.64
CA THR A 31 0.43 12.24 8.23
C THR A 31 -0.06 11.92 6.82
N HIS A 32 0.82 11.38 5.98
CA HIS A 32 0.47 10.90 4.64
C HIS A 32 1.04 9.50 4.40
N LEU A 33 0.20 8.62 3.86
CA LEU A 33 0.60 7.28 3.45
C LEU A 33 0.52 7.17 1.93
N PHE A 34 1.60 6.73 1.29
CA PHE A 34 1.69 6.55 -0.15
C PHE A 34 1.70 5.05 -0.47
N TYR A 35 0.75 4.62 -1.30
CA TYR A 35 0.71 3.25 -1.80
C TYR A 35 1.60 3.11 -3.04
N ALA A 36 2.62 2.25 -2.96
CA ALA A 36 3.58 1.99 -4.03
C ALA A 36 3.45 0.53 -4.52
N PHE A 37 3.18 0.26 -5.78
CA PHE A 37 2.86 1.20 -6.88
C PHE A 37 1.64 0.72 -7.66
N ALA A 38 0.95 1.67 -8.29
CA ALA A 38 0.08 1.37 -9.43
C ALA A 38 0.91 1.34 -10.73
N ILE A 39 0.32 0.90 -11.83
CA ILE A 39 0.94 0.95 -13.15
C ILE A 39 0.08 1.67 -14.17
N VAL A 40 0.73 2.08 -15.26
CA VAL A 40 0.05 2.59 -16.45
C VAL A 40 0.14 1.50 -17.52
N ASN A 41 -1.01 1.05 -18.02
CA ASN A 41 -1.06 0.01 -19.04
C ASN A 41 -0.69 0.56 -20.44
N TYR A 42 -0.62 -0.33 -21.44
CA TYR A 42 -0.32 0.08 -22.83
C TYR A 42 -1.38 0.99 -23.47
N ALA A 43 -2.57 1.08 -22.89
CA ALA A 43 -3.62 2.01 -23.30
C ALA A 43 -3.52 3.39 -22.62
N ASN A 44 -2.47 3.63 -21.81
CA ASN A 44 -2.27 4.83 -21.01
C ASN A 44 -3.29 5.01 -19.87
N GLU A 45 -3.82 3.92 -19.35
CA GLU A 45 -4.76 3.92 -18.24
C GLU A 45 -4.06 3.53 -16.94
N LEU A 46 -4.44 4.19 -15.84
CA LEU A 46 -4.01 3.81 -14.50
C LEU A 46 -4.72 2.51 -14.09
N VAL A 47 -3.95 1.47 -13.79
CA VAL A 47 -4.46 0.16 -13.36
C VAL A 47 -3.67 -0.36 -12.15
N THR A 48 -4.23 -1.37 -11.49
CA THR A 48 -3.54 -2.08 -10.40
C THR A 48 -2.29 -2.80 -10.91
N TYR A 49 -1.29 -2.96 -10.04
CA TYR A 49 -0.10 -3.74 -10.36
C TYR A 49 -0.23 -5.18 -9.90
N GLU A 50 -0.61 -5.39 -8.64
CA GLU A 50 -0.82 -6.73 -8.09
C GLU A 50 -2.30 -7.14 -8.21
N TRP A 51 -2.51 -8.44 -8.38
CA TRP A 51 -3.85 -9.04 -8.54
C TRP A 51 -4.78 -8.79 -7.35
N ASN A 52 -4.23 -8.47 -6.17
CA ASN A 52 -4.97 -8.23 -4.93
C ASN A 52 -4.87 -6.77 -4.43
N ASP A 53 -4.37 -5.84 -5.25
CA ASP A 53 -4.23 -4.44 -4.89
C ASP A 53 -5.56 -3.84 -4.39
N GLU A 54 -6.71 -4.14 -5.01
CA GLU A 54 -8.01 -3.63 -4.54
C GLU A 54 -8.35 -4.05 -3.11
N THR A 55 -8.00 -5.29 -2.73
CA THR A 55 -8.16 -5.78 -1.36
C THR A 55 -7.25 -5.01 -0.41
N LEU A 56 -5.99 -4.77 -0.83
CA LEU A 56 -5.03 -4.03 -0.04
C LEU A 56 -5.39 -2.53 0.05
N TYR A 57 -5.95 -1.92 -0.99
CA TYR A 57 -6.43 -0.54 -0.99
C TYR A 57 -7.53 -0.35 0.03
N LYS A 58 -8.47 -1.30 0.13
CA LYS A 58 -9.52 -1.26 1.14
C LYS A 58 -8.91 -1.27 2.55
N ALA A 59 -8.08 -2.27 2.85
CA ALA A 59 -7.42 -2.38 4.15
C ALA A 59 -6.52 -1.17 4.48
N PHE A 60 -5.84 -0.62 3.49
CA PHE A 60 -5.00 0.57 3.64
C PHE A 60 -5.82 1.84 3.90
N ASN A 61 -6.99 1.98 3.27
CA ASN A 61 -7.91 3.09 3.52
C ASN A 61 -8.58 3.00 4.90
N ASP A 62 -8.78 1.80 5.43
CA ASP A 62 -9.38 1.59 6.75
C ASP A 62 -8.48 2.13 7.88
N LEU A 63 -7.18 2.37 7.62
CA LEU A 63 -6.24 3.02 8.56
C LEU A 63 -6.58 4.49 8.88
N LYS A 64 -7.52 5.10 8.15
CA LYS A 64 -7.94 6.49 8.38
C LYS A 64 -8.92 6.66 9.55
N ASN A 65 -9.48 5.55 10.07
CA ASN A 65 -10.57 5.56 11.05
C ASN A 65 -10.10 5.22 12.47
#